data_AF-A0A7Y0ZDB7-F1
#
_entry.id   AF-A0A7Y0ZDB7-F1
#
_cell.length_a   1.000
_cell.length_b   1.000
_cell.length_c   1.000
_cell.angle_alpha   90.00
_cell.angle_beta   90.00
_cell.angle_gamma   90.00
#
_symmetry.space_group_name_H-M   'P 1'
#
loop_
_entity.id
_entity.type
_entity.pdbx_description
1 polymer ?
#
loop_
_entity_poly.entity_id
_entity_poly.type
_entity_poly.pdbx_seq_one_letter_code
_entity_poly.pdbx_strand_id
1 'polypeptide(L)'
;MAQLIHQDSALLTLARKLDKSPLPTSDRACLITLPDGSTRLGVTQVVNFVHHGGEFAGALFGRVSFRFAGENSELSNAFSPTHDVAWFIVDHKNGLVQFGPQDGLIVRHPGLGIGSYIVGQLLRILSGGTAHGSYKVVTTELPQITLDALPAALRAENERRIENVFGNAGFYLSSAAGVRVIGARKVAELKPHWNWEKVKFLNPGQLIDIAANSINRCSSAEKASEALSVQVEAIKNELASAADNLEASRTELGALSERRNSDLLQAAEREAQLVSGLEDAEADLFRVTGEMDEAKAAYLQLLSEPARATASEIRSATYPSSPHFIIELGRQTRILAWALVAGCIFLGAAGLAIQAFR
;
A
#
# COMPACT_ATOMS: atom_id res chain seq x y z
N MET A 1 -58.30 3.54 -36.49
CA MET A 1 -57.03 3.13 -35.82
C MET A 1 -55.87 4.11 -36.04
N ALA A 2 -56.10 5.39 -36.39
CA ALA A 2 -55.04 6.39 -36.62
C ALA A 2 -54.93 7.49 -35.54
N GLN A 3 -55.80 7.48 -34.52
CA GLN A 3 -55.86 8.53 -33.49
C GLN A 3 -55.03 8.25 -32.23
N LEU A 4 -54.58 7.00 -32.01
CA LEU A 4 -53.79 6.66 -30.81
C LEU A 4 -52.30 6.98 -30.98
N ILE A 5 -51.75 6.93 -32.20
CA ILE A 5 -50.30 7.14 -32.42
C ILE A 5 -49.93 8.64 -32.41
N HIS A 6 -50.89 9.54 -32.71
CA HIS A 6 -50.59 10.98 -32.79
C HIS A 6 -50.62 11.72 -31.45
N GLN A 7 -51.26 11.18 -30.40
CA GLN A 7 -51.23 11.79 -29.07
C GLN A 7 -49.94 11.48 -28.28
N ASP A 8 -49.20 10.44 -28.68
CA ASP A 8 -48.02 9.97 -27.94
C ASP A 8 -46.73 10.78 -28.23
N SER A 9 -46.61 11.45 -29.39
CA SER A 9 -45.42 12.24 -29.74
C SER A 9 -45.34 13.57 -28.98
N ALA A 10 -46.51 14.11 -28.59
CA ALA A 10 -46.68 15.44 -28.02
C ALA A 10 -46.17 15.48 -26.56
N LEU A 11 -46.58 14.52 -25.75
CA LEU A 11 -46.11 14.32 -24.37
C LEU A 11 -44.62 13.93 -24.33
N LEU A 12 -44.16 13.08 -25.26
CA LEU A 12 -42.73 12.77 -25.41
C LEU A 12 -41.89 14.01 -25.76
N THR A 13 -42.41 14.88 -26.63
CA THR A 13 -41.74 16.13 -26.99
C THR A 13 -41.69 17.09 -25.80
N LEU A 14 -42.76 17.15 -25.00
CA LEU A 14 -42.78 17.89 -23.75
C LEU A 14 -41.74 17.33 -22.76
N ALA A 15 -41.64 16.01 -22.61
CA ALA A 15 -40.62 15.36 -21.76
C ALA A 15 -39.21 15.82 -22.13
N ARG A 16 -38.87 15.78 -23.43
CA ARG A 16 -37.56 16.20 -23.94
C ARG A 16 -37.28 17.69 -23.73
N LYS A 17 -38.31 18.55 -23.79
CA LYS A 17 -38.18 19.98 -23.51
C LYS A 17 -37.96 20.24 -22.02
N LEU A 18 -38.70 19.55 -21.15
CA LEU A 18 -38.60 19.72 -19.70
C LEU A 18 -37.31 19.13 -19.13
N ASP A 19 -36.81 18.02 -19.69
CA ASP A 19 -35.54 17.44 -19.29
C ASP A 19 -34.35 18.40 -19.46
N LYS A 20 -34.41 19.26 -20.49
CA LYS A 20 -33.38 20.26 -20.80
C LYS A 20 -33.56 21.59 -20.06
N SER A 21 -34.64 21.78 -19.31
CA SER A 21 -34.96 23.03 -18.62
C SER A 21 -34.44 23.03 -17.18
N PRO A 22 -33.89 24.16 -16.66
CA PRO A 22 -33.50 24.26 -15.26
C PRO A 22 -34.74 24.37 -14.37
N LEU A 23 -35.29 23.23 -13.98
CA LEU A 23 -36.41 23.12 -13.05
C LEU A 23 -35.92 23.14 -11.59
N PRO A 24 -36.75 23.55 -10.62
CA PRO A 24 -36.41 23.48 -9.21
C PRO A 24 -36.15 22.03 -8.77
N THR A 25 -35.02 21.81 -8.10
CA THR A 25 -34.51 20.49 -7.73
C THR A 25 -34.44 20.33 -6.22
N SER A 26 -34.86 19.17 -5.72
CA SER A 26 -34.58 18.74 -4.35
C SER A 26 -33.58 17.59 -4.38
N ASP A 27 -32.48 17.74 -3.64
CA ASP A 27 -31.46 16.71 -3.55
C ASP A 27 -31.68 15.84 -2.31
N ARG A 28 -31.55 14.53 -2.49
CA ARG A 28 -31.68 13.51 -1.45
C ARG A 28 -30.45 12.61 -1.48
N ALA A 29 -29.94 12.21 -0.33
CA ALA A 29 -28.80 11.31 -0.28
C ALA A 29 -29.20 9.89 0.10
N CYS A 30 -28.37 8.93 -0.32
CA CYS A 30 -28.47 7.53 0.05
C CYS A 30 -27.06 6.92 0.21
N LEU A 31 -26.97 5.83 0.96
CA LEU A 31 -25.79 4.96 0.97
C LEU A 31 -26.03 3.77 0.06
N ILE A 32 -25.00 3.42 -0.70
CA ILE A 32 -25.00 2.27 -1.60
C ILE A 32 -23.95 1.30 -1.11
N THR A 33 -24.37 0.07 -0.84
CA THR A 33 -23.48 -1.04 -0.50
C THR A 33 -22.87 -1.59 -1.79
N LEU A 34 -21.55 -1.53 -1.89
CA LEU A 34 -20.77 -2.08 -2.99
C LEU A 34 -20.55 -3.60 -2.81
N PRO A 35 -20.17 -4.33 -3.88
CA PRO A 35 -19.96 -5.78 -3.81
C PRO A 35 -18.86 -6.22 -2.85
N ASP A 36 -17.89 -5.34 -2.56
CA ASP A 36 -16.81 -5.54 -1.59
C ASP A 36 -17.25 -5.30 -0.13
N GLY A 37 -18.52 -4.95 0.09
CA GLY A 37 -19.09 -4.64 1.41
C GLY A 37 -18.86 -3.20 1.87
N SER A 38 -18.11 -2.40 1.10
CA SER A 38 -17.94 -0.97 1.39
C SER A 38 -19.20 -0.18 1.05
N THR A 39 -19.31 1.05 1.57
CA THR A 39 -20.45 1.93 1.29
C THR A 39 -20.01 3.21 0.59
N ARG A 40 -20.69 3.58 -0.49
CA ARG A 40 -20.52 4.87 -1.16
C ARG A 40 -21.75 5.76 -1.00
N LEU A 41 -21.52 7.06 -0.88
CA LEU A 41 -22.58 8.06 -0.84
C LEU A 41 -23.12 8.30 -2.26
N GLY A 42 -24.42 8.17 -2.41
CA GLY A 42 -25.18 8.49 -3.61
C GLY A 42 -26.03 9.74 -3.40
N VAL A 43 -26.19 10.53 -4.45
CA VAL A 43 -27.05 11.72 -4.49
C VAL A 43 -28.10 11.51 -5.57
N THR A 44 -29.35 11.72 -5.17
CA THR A 44 -30.51 11.73 -6.05
C THR A 44 -31.06 13.12 -6.17
N GLN A 45 -31.19 13.58 -7.42
CA GLN A 45 -31.90 14.79 -7.75
C GLN A 45 -33.34 14.44 -8.10
N VAL A 46 -34.27 15.09 -7.42
CA VAL A 46 -35.71 14.96 -7.66
C VAL A 46 -36.26 16.27 -8.17
N VAL A 47 -36.90 16.22 -9.33
CA VAL A 47 -37.58 17.34 -9.97
C VAL A 47 -39.06 17.01 -10.08
N ASN A 48 -39.92 17.94 -9.69
CA ASN A 48 -41.37 17.82 -9.83
C ASN A 48 -41.98 19.19 -10.15
N PHE A 49 -42.69 19.32 -11.26
CA PHE A 49 -43.21 20.60 -11.74
C PHE A 49 -44.48 20.44 -12.60
N VAL A 50 -45.38 21.41 -12.50
CA VAL A 50 -46.62 21.48 -13.31
C VAL A 50 -46.43 22.45 -14.46
N HIS A 51 -46.65 22.00 -15.69
CA HIS A 51 -46.55 22.85 -16.87
C HIS A 51 -47.70 23.87 -16.92
N HIS A 52 -47.41 25.16 -17.09
CA HIS A 52 -48.42 26.23 -16.98
C HIS A 52 -48.87 26.87 -18.31
N GLY A 53 -48.39 26.40 -19.47
CA GLY A 53 -48.68 27.05 -20.76
C GLY A 53 -48.95 26.08 -21.92
N GLY A 54 -49.52 26.60 -23.01
CA GLY A 54 -49.73 25.84 -24.25
C GLY A 54 -50.70 24.65 -24.14
N GLU A 55 -50.57 23.72 -25.10
CA GLU A 55 -51.42 22.52 -25.23
C GLU A 55 -51.39 21.63 -23.98
N PHE A 56 -50.23 21.56 -23.31
CA PHE A 56 -49.99 20.71 -22.14
C PHE A 56 -50.15 21.43 -20.80
N ALA A 57 -50.81 22.60 -20.79
CA ALA A 57 -51.08 23.31 -19.55
C ALA A 57 -51.82 22.40 -18.56
N GLY A 58 -51.29 22.31 -17.34
CA GLY A 58 -51.75 21.44 -16.27
C GLY A 58 -51.00 20.11 -16.16
N ALA A 59 -50.20 19.68 -17.15
CA ALA A 59 -49.48 18.42 -17.09
C ALA A 59 -48.38 18.43 -16.02
N LEU A 60 -48.25 17.36 -15.24
CA LEU A 60 -47.21 17.21 -14.24
C LEU A 60 -46.02 16.44 -14.82
N PHE A 61 -44.81 16.92 -14.55
CA PHE A 61 -43.57 16.23 -14.86
C PHE A 61 -42.81 15.90 -13.59
N GLY A 62 -42.42 14.63 -13.45
CA GLY A 62 -41.54 14.15 -12.38
C GLY A 62 -40.30 13.48 -12.94
N ARG A 63 -39.11 13.84 -12.45
CA ARG A 63 -37.83 13.22 -12.83
C ARG A 63 -37.03 12.85 -11.59
N VAL A 64 -36.39 11.69 -11.64
CA VAL A 64 -35.41 11.24 -10.67
C VAL A 64 -34.11 10.93 -11.40
N SER A 65 -33.02 11.56 -10.96
CA SER A 65 -31.68 11.34 -11.49
C SER A 65 -30.74 10.94 -10.35
N PHE A 66 -29.80 10.05 -10.64
CA PHE A 66 -28.85 9.54 -9.64
C PHE A 66 -27.40 9.81 -10.06
N ARG A 67 -26.53 10.04 -9.07
CA ARG A 67 -25.06 10.05 -9.20
C ARG A 67 -24.40 9.62 -7.90
N PHE A 68 -23.15 9.18 -7.96
CA PHE A 68 -22.32 9.06 -6.76
C PHE A 68 -21.79 10.43 -6.31
N ALA A 69 -21.59 10.60 -5.00
CA ALA A 69 -20.85 11.73 -4.44
C ALA A 69 -19.34 11.44 -4.45
N GLY A 70 -18.54 12.48 -4.67
CA GLY A 70 -17.07 12.41 -4.77
C GLY A 70 -16.52 13.37 -5.81
N GLU A 71 -15.20 13.54 -5.84
CA GLU A 71 -14.51 14.38 -6.83
C GLU A 71 -14.65 13.84 -8.26
N ASN A 72 -14.58 14.76 -9.22
CA ASN A 72 -14.89 14.60 -10.64
C ASN A 72 -13.93 13.68 -11.44
N SER A 73 -13.07 12.89 -10.77
CA SER A 73 -12.08 12.03 -11.45
C SER A 73 -12.69 10.80 -12.12
N GLU A 74 -13.88 10.36 -11.68
CA GLU A 74 -14.70 9.42 -12.42
C GLU A 74 -15.66 10.22 -13.33
N LEU A 75 -15.53 10.09 -14.66
CA LEU A 75 -16.50 10.57 -15.68
C LEU A 75 -17.97 10.15 -15.40
N SER A 76 -18.18 9.26 -14.42
CA SER A 76 -19.44 8.70 -13.97
C SER A 76 -20.17 9.49 -12.87
N ASN A 77 -19.59 10.54 -12.27
CA ASN A 77 -20.15 11.17 -11.06
C ASN A 77 -21.01 12.42 -11.29
N ALA A 78 -21.23 12.80 -12.55
CA ALA A 78 -22.17 13.85 -12.93
C ALA A 78 -23.56 13.28 -13.25
N PHE A 79 -24.61 14.06 -12.96
CA PHE A 79 -25.94 13.77 -13.46
C PHE A 79 -25.92 13.72 -14.99
N SER A 80 -26.46 12.65 -15.54
CA SER A 80 -26.59 12.47 -16.98
C SER A 80 -28.04 12.67 -17.39
N PRO A 81 -28.33 13.25 -18.56
CA PRO A 81 -29.70 13.24 -19.09
C PRO A 81 -30.13 11.85 -19.60
N THR A 82 -29.17 10.93 -19.85
CA THR A 82 -29.43 9.64 -20.50
C THR A 82 -29.20 8.43 -19.60
N HIS A 83 -28.32 8.57 -18.60
CA HIS A 83 -27.95 7.47 -17.71
C HIS A 83 -28.42 7.74 -16.28
N ASP A 84 -28.84 6.69 -15.59
CA ASP A 84 -29.29 6.75 -14.19
C ASP A 84 -30.43 7.78 -14.00
N VAL A 85 -31.31 7.90 -14.99
CA VAL A 85 -32.46 8.82 -15.00
C VAL A 85 -33.73 8.11 -15.42
N ALA A 86 -34.82 8.38 -14.70
CA ALA A 86 -36.17 8.03 -15.10
C ALA A 86 -37.13 9.21 -14.84
N TRP A 87 -38.21 9.26 -15.61
CA TRP A 87 -39.21 10.30 -15.48
C TRP A 87 -40.62 9.78 -15.76
N PHE A 88 -41.62 10.55 -15.33
CA PHE A 88 -43.01 10.39 -15.75
C PHE A 88 -43.62 11.73 -16.16
N ILE A 89 -44.67 11.66 -16.96
CA ILE A 89 -45.62 12.75 -17.21
C ILE A 89 -47.01 12.30 -16.82
N VAL A 90 -47.74 13.13 -16.09
CA VAL A 90 -49.16 12.96 -15.79
C VAL A 90 -49.94 13.99 -16.60
N ASP A 91 -50.81 13.49 -17.48
CA ASP A 91 -51.81 14.29 -18.15
C ASP A 91 -53.13 14.19 -17.37
N HIS A 92 -53.40 15.22 -16.56
CA HIS A 92 -54.61 15.29 -15.76
C HIS A 92 -55.90 15.43 -16.60
N LYS A 93 -55.81 15.96 -17.81
CA LYS A 93 -56.99 16.15 -18.68
C LYS A 93 -57.48 14.81 -19.21
N ASN A 94 -56.54 13.96 -19.63
CA ASN A 94 -56.85 12.64 -20.21
C ASN A 94 -56.77 11.50 -19.18
N GLY A 95 -56.31 11.78 -17.96
CA GLY A 95 -56.17 10.78 -16.89
C GLY A 95 -55.12 9.71 -17.21
N LEU A 96 -54.02 10.13 -17.85
CA LEU A 96 -52.96 9.25 -18.33
C LEU A 96 -51.63 9.53 -17.62
N VAL A 97 -50.85 8.47 -17.41
CA VAL A 97 -49.47 8.55 -16.93
C VAL A 97 -48.55 7.85 -17.91
N GLN A 98 -47.53 8.57 -18.38
CA GLN A 98 -46.50 8.03 -19.25
C GLN A 98 -45.16 7.99 -18.51
N PHE A 99 -44.46 6.87 -18.60
CA PHE A 99 -43.09 6.73 -18.07
C PHE A 99 -42.06 6.83 -19.20
N GLY A 100 -40.84 7.24 -18.85
CA GLY A 100 -39.68 7.20 -19.73
C GLY A 100 -38.37 7.05 -18.95
N PRO A 101 -37.21 6.99 -19.64
CA PRO A 101 -36.98 7.34 -21.05
C PRO A 101 -37.49 6.31 -22.07
N GLN A 102 -37.70 6.74 -23.31
CA GLN A 102 -38.16 5.88 -24.41
C GLN A 102 -37.15 4.75 -24.72
N ASP A 103 -35.86 5.06 -24.64
CA ASP A 103 -34.77 4.10 -24.86
C ASP A 103 -34.52 3.19 -23.65
N GLY A 104 -35.39 3.25 -22.63
CA GLY A 104 -35.28 2.52 -21.39
C GLY A 104 -34.35 3.18 -20.37
N LEU A 105 -34.37 2.63 -19.16
CA LEU A 105 -33.48 3.06 -18.08
C LEU A 105 -32.10 2.43 -18.26
N ILE A 106 -31.10 3.26 -18.56
CA ILE A 106 -29.70 2.83 -18.67
C ILE A 106 -29.00 3.09 -17.34
N VAL A 107 -28.62 2.03 -16.63
CA VAL A 107 -27.91 2.13 -15.35
C VAL A 107 -26.41 1.95 -15.56
N ARG A 108 -25.59 2.92 -15.14
CA ARG A 108 -24.12 2.86 -15.32
C ARG A 108 -23.47 1.74 -14.52
N HIS A 109 -23.97 1.54 -13.30
CA HIS A 109 -23.42 0.57 -12.34
C HIS A 109 -24.44 -0.54 -12.09
N PRO A 110 -24.55 -1.53 -12.99
CA PRO A 110 -25.51 -2.62 -12.85
C PRO A 110 -25.23 -3.44 -11.58
N GLY A 111 -26.30 -3.98 -10.99
CA GLY A 111 -26.19 -4.84 -9.80
C GLY A 111 -26.21 -4.10 -8.46
N LEU A 112 -26.03 -2.78 -8.43
CA LEU A 112 -26.04 -1.98 -7.18
C LEU A 112 -27.43 -1.56 -6.69
N GLY A 113 -28.50 -2.00 -7.36
CA GLY A 113 -29.88 -1.66 -6.99
C GLY A 113 -30.33 -0.24 -7.37
N ILE A 114 -29.48 0.55 -8.04
CA ILE A 114 -29.75 1.93 -8.48
C ILE A 114 -31.04 2.02 -9.30
N GLY A 115 -31.23 1.14 -10.29
CA GLY A 115 -32.42 1.20 -11.14
C GLY A 115 -33.72 1.01 -10.35
N SER A 116 -33.77 0.02 -9.45
CA SER A 116 -34.93 -0.17 -8.56
C SER A 116 -35.17 1.00 -7.63
N TYR A 117 -34.09 1.65 -7.17
CA TYR A 117 -34.17 2.82 -6.30
C TYR A 117 -34.72 4.05 -7.03
N ILE A 118 -34.24 4.33 -8.24
CA ILE A 118 -34.73 5.43 -9.09
C ILE A 118 -36.23 5.25 -9.36
N VAL A 119 -36.64 4.06 -9.84
CA VAL A 119 -38.05 3.74 -10.11
C VAL A 119 -38.88 3.85 -8.84
N GLY A 120 -38.39 3.31 -7.73
CA GLY A 120 -39.02 3.41 -6.42
C GLY A 120 -39.27 4.85 -5.97
N GLN A 121 -38.26 5.72 -6.08
CA GLN A 121 -38.42 7.15 -5.76
C GLN A 121 -39.38 7.84 -6.71
N LEU A 122 -39.35 7.49 -7.99
CA LEU A 122 -40.25 8.02 -8.99
C LEU A 122 -41.72 7.69 -8.66
N LEU A 123 -42.01 6.44 -8.29
CA LEU A 123 -43.33 6.01 -7.84
C LEU A 123 -43.74 6.63 -6.50
N ARG A 124 -42.78 6.90 -5.61
CA ARG A 124 -43.04 7.63 -4.37
C ARG A 124 -43.51 9.06 -4.63
N ILE A 125 -42.94 9.74 -5.64
CA ILE A 125 -43.41 11.07 -6.05
C ILE A 125 -44.83 10.96 -6.62
N LEU A 126 -45.07 9.99 -7.51
CA LEU A 126 -46.35 9.78 -8.16
C LEU A 126 -47.50 9.49 -7.15
N SER A 127 -47.22 8.65 -6.15
CA SER A 127 -48.17 8.31 -5.08
C SER A 127 -48.35 9.40 -4.03
N GLY A 128 -47.37 10.29 -3.88
CA GLY A 128 -47.26 11.22 -2.75
C GLY A 128 -48.14 12.48 -2.81
N GLY A 129 -48.85 12.77 -3.91
CA GLY A 129 -49.78 13.89 -3.85
C GLY A 129 -50.28 14.52 -5.15
N THR A 130 -50.13 13.89 -6.32
CA THR A 130 -50.55 14.54 -7.56
C THR A 130 -51.34 13.66 -8.52
N ALA A 131 -51.00 12.39 -8.69
CA ALA A 131 -51.75 11.48 -9.56
C ALA A 131 -52.95 10.85 -8.84
N HIS A 132 -54.11 10.82 -9.50
CA HIS A 132 -55.26 10.06 -8.99
C HIS A 132 -55.01 8.57 -9.24
N GLY A 133 -55.36 7.72 -8.28
CA GLY A 133 -55.17 6.27 -8.38
C GLY A 133 -55.89 5.62 -9.57
N SER A 134 -56.88 6.29 -10.16
CA SER A 134 -57.63 5.83 -11.34
C SER A 134 -56.95 6.10 -12.67
N TYR A 135 -55.88 6.90 -12.72
CA TYR A 135 -55.20 7.23 -13.97
C TYR A 135 -54.60 5.99 -14.63
N LYS A 136 -54.75 5.90 -15.94
CA LYS A 136 -54.28 4.78 -16.75
C LYS A 136 -52.80 4.99 -17.08
N VAL A 137 -52.01 3.93 -16.93
CA VAL A 137 -50.59 3.97 -17.30
C VAL A 137 -50.46 3.59 -18.78
N VAL A 138 -49.76 4.42 -19.54
CA VAL A 138 -49.44 4.18 -20.94
C VAL A 138 -48.40 3.07 -21.02
N THR A 139 -48.68 2.04 -21.80
CA THR A 139 -47.76 0.93 -22.04
C THR A 139 -46.60 1.40 -22.90
N THR A 140 -45.38 1.03 -22.52
CA THR A 140 -44.16 1.36 -23.26
C THR A 140 -43.54 0.10 -23.82
N GLU A 141 -43.18 0.12 -25.10
CA GLU A 141 -42.43 -0.96 -25.73
C GLU A 141 -41.02 -1.01 -25.13
N LEU A 142 -40.58 -2.23 -24.80
CA LEU A 142 -39.21 -2.46 -24.40
C LEU A 142 -38.32 -2.33 -25.64
N PRO A 143 -37.25 -1.51 -25.60
CA PRO A 143 -36.35 -1.34 -26.74
C PRO A 143 -35.60 -2.64 -27.03
N GLN A 144 -36.14 -3.45 -27.95
CA GLN A 144 -35.62 -4.77 -28.32
C GLN A 144 -34.22 -4.68 -28.93
N ILE A 145 -33.93 -3.61 -29.68
CA ILE A 145 -32.61 -3.37 -30.30
C ILE A 145 -31.49 -3.40 -29.24
N THR A 146 -31.73 -2.81 -28.07
CA THR A 146 -30.76 -2.75 -26.97
C THR A 146 -30.61 -4.10 -26.26
N LEU A 147 -31.69 -4.89 -26.18
CA LEU A 147 -31.69 -6.24 -25.59
C LEU A 147 -31.04 -7.29 -26.53
N ASP A 148 -31.26 -7.16 -27.83
CA ASP A 148 -30.74 -8.08 -28.84
C ASP A 148 -29.24 -7.90 -29.08
N ALA A 149 -28.72 -6.69 -28.87
CA ALA A 149 -27.28 -6.40 -28.89
C ALA A 149 -26.49 -7.11 -27.77
N LEU A 150 -27.15 -7.57 -26.70
CA LEU A 150 -26.49 -8.28 -25.60
C LEU A 150 -26.30 -9.78 -25.92
N PRO A 151 -25.18 -10.40 -25.48
CA PRO A 151 -25.02 -11.85 -25.51
C PRO A 151 -26.18 -12.58 -24.81
N ALA A 152 -26.56 -13.76 -25.30
CA ALA A 152 -27.76 -14.48 -24.84
C ALA A 152 -27.83 -14.69 -23.32
N ALA A 153 -26.69 -14.99 -22.66
CA ALA A 153 -26.62 -15.15 -21.22
C ALA A 153 -26.92 -13.84 -20.45
N LEU A 154 -26.33 -12.72 -20.89
CA LEU A 154 -26.54 -11.40 -20.29
C LEU A 154 -27.95 -10.86 -20.59
N ARG A 155 -28.52 -11.21 -21.75
CA ARG A 155 -29.90 -10.89 -22.10
C ARG A 155 -30.88 -11.57 -21.15
N ALA A 156 -30.75 -12.88 -20.93
CA ALA A 156 -31.61 -13.63 -20.01
C ALA A 156 -31.52 -13.09 -18.57
N GLU A 157 -30.32 -12.72 -18.13
CA GLU A 157 -30.14 -12.09 -16.82
C GLU A 157 -30.79 -10.70 -16.74
N ASN A 158 -30.63 -9.87 -17.77
CA ASN A 158 -31.22 -8.55 -17.81
C ASN A 158 -32.76 -8.61 -17.86
N GLU A 159 -33.32 -9.56 -18.60
CA GLU A 159 -34.77 -9.82 -18.62
C GLU A 159 -35.30 -10.19 -17.22
N ARG A 160 -34.63 -11.09 -16.52
CA ARG A 160 -34.99 -11.44 -15.12
C ARG A 160 -34.91 -10.22 -14.20
N ARG A 161 -33.90 -9.36 -14.39
CA ARG A 161 -33.77 -8.12 -13.59
C ARG A 161 -34.92 -7.15 -13.88
N ILE A 162 -35.29 -6.96 -15.14
CA ILE A 162 -36.42 -6.11 -15.53
C ILE A 162 -37.70 -6.66 -14.90
N GLU A 163 -37.97 -7.95 -15.04
CA GLU A 163 -39.16 -8.60 -14.48
C GLU A 163 -39.22 -8.44 -12.96
N ASN A 164 -38.11 -8.67 -12.25
CA ASN A 164 -38.06 -8.49 -10.79
C ASN A 164 -38.29 -7.04 -10.37
N VAL A 165 -37.65 -6.07 -11.04
CA VAL A 165 -37.75 -4.65 -10.66
C VAL A 165 -39.15 -4.10 -10.94
N PHE A 166 -39.66 -4.30 -12.16
CA PHE A 166 -40.94 -3.76 -12.58
C PHE A 166 -42.12 -4.58 -12.02
N GLY A 167 -41.98 -5.91 -11.94
CA GLY A 167 -42.99 -6.79 -11.34
C GLY A 167 -43.24 -6.47 -9.86
N ASN A 168 -42.18 -6.32 -9.06
CA ASN A 168 -42.33 -5.93 -7.65
C ASN A 168 -42.93 -4.54 -7.46
N ALA A 169 -42.78 -3.66 -8.46
CA ALA A 169 -43.36 -2.33 -8.46
C ALA A 169 -44.82 -2.29 -8.96
N GLY A 170 -45.39 -3.43 -9.39
CA GLY A 170 -46.79 -3.54 -9.83
C GLY A 170 -47.00 -3.42 -11.34
N PHE A 171 -45.94 -3.38 -12.14
CA PHE A 171 -46.05 -3.42 -13.60
C PHE A 171 -46.20 -4.87 -14.08
N TYR A 172 -46.94 -5.06 -15.17
CA TYR A 172 -46.95 -6.31 -15.92
C TYR A 172 -46.00 -6.21 -17.12
N LEU A 173 -45.35 -7.33 -17.41
CA LEU A 173 -44.64 -7.55 -18.66
C LEU A 173 -45.53 -8.41 -19.55
N SER A 174 -45.83 -7.91 -20.75
CA SER A 174 -46.59 -8.68 -21.75
C SER A 174 -45.76 -8.83 -23.01
N SER A 175 -45.78 -10.02 -23.60
CA SER A 175 -45.14 -10.31 -24.88
C SER A 175 -46.22 -10.72 -25.87
N ALA A 176 -46.83 -9.73 -26.53
CA ALA A 176 -47.88 -9.96 -27.51
C ALA A 176 -47.35 -9.64 -28.92
N ALA A 177 -47.60 -10.53 -29.89
CA ALA A 177 -47.21 -10.33 -31.29
C ALA A 177 -45.71 -10.05 -31.53
N GLY A 178 -44.83 -10.61 -30.70
CA GLY A 178 -43.37 -10.46 -30.83
C GLY A 178 -42.81 -9.16 -30.24
N VAL A 179 -43.65 -8.24 -29.75
CA VAL A 179 -43.22 -7.01 -29.09
C VAL A 179 -43.43 -7.16 -27.59
N ARG A 180 -42.37 -6.92 -26.81
CA ARG A 180 -42.46 -6.89 -25.34
C ARG A 180 -42.86 -5.49 -24.89
N VAL A 181 -43.88 -5.40 -24.05
CA VAL A 181 -44.38 -4.16 -23.47
C VAL A 181 -44.34 -4.23 -21.95
N ILE A 182 -44.01 -3.10 -21.32
CA ILE A 182 -44.16 -2.88 -19.89
C ILE A 182 -45.33 -1.92 -19.70
N GLY A 183 -46.23 -2.25 -18.79
CA GLY A 183 -47.34 -1.38 -18.45
C GLY A 183 -47.90 -1.66 -17.07
N ALA A 184 -48.84 -0.83 -16.64
CA ALA A 184 -49.71 -1.07 -15.50
C ALA A 184 -51.13 -0.68 -15.90
N ARG A 185 -52.17 -1.22 -15.24
CA ARG A 185 -53.54 -0.83 -15.63
C ARG A 185 -53.89 0.52 -15.01
N LYS A 186 -53.50 0.72 -13.76
CA LYS A 186 -53.78 1.94 -12.99
C LYS A 186 -52.61 2.35 -12.11
N VAL A 187 -52.50 3.64 -11.82
CA VAL A 187 -51.52 4.17 -10.86
C VAL A 187 -51.67 3.53 -9.48
N ALA A 188 -52.90 3.20 -9.04
CA ALA A 188 -53.15 2.57 -7.74
C ALA A 188 -52.51 1.18 -7.58
N GLU A 189 -52.17 0.50 -8.68
CA GLU A 189 -51.49 -0.80 -8.65
C GLU A 189 -49.98 -0.64 -8.44
N LEU A 190 -49.44 0.55 -8.71
CA LEU A 190 -48.03 0.84 -8.59
C LEU A 190 -47.65 1.11 -7.14
N LYS A 191 -46.61 0.42 -6.68
CA LYS A 191 -46.09 0.61 -5.32
C LYS A 191 -44.61 0.95 -5.36
N PRO A 192 -44.15 1.92 -4.56
CA PRO A 192 -42.73 2.19 -4.43
C PRO A 192 -42.03 0.96 -3.83
N HIS A 193 -41.16 0.33 -4.62
CA HIS A 193 -40.36 -0.81 -4.20
C HIS A 193 -38.91 -0.57 -4.60
N TRP A 194 -37.99 -0.76 -3.66
CA TRP A 194 -36.54 -0.70 -3.91
C TRP A 194 -35.80 -1.63 -2.95
N ASN A 195 -34.58 -2.00 -3.34
CA ASN A 195 -33.74 -2.88 -2.54
C ASN A 195 -33.07 -2.11 -1.39
N TRP A 196 -33.64 -2.24 -0.18
CA TRP A 196 -33.14 -1.61 1.05
C TRP A 196 -31.80 -2.17 1.56
N GLU A 197 -31.42 -3.39 1.15
CA GLU A 197 -30.15 -4.00 1.52
C GLU A 197 -28.99 -3.33 0.76
N LYS A 198 -29.22 -3.02 -0.52
CA LYS A 198 -28.25 -2.39 -1.41
C LYS A 198 -28.26 -0.87 -1.32
N VAL A 199 -29.43 -0.26 -1.14
CA VAL A 199 -29.58 1.20 -1.11
C VAL A 199 -30.34 1.62 0.15
N LYS A 200 -29.67 2.38 1.02
CA LYS A 200 -30.23 2.92 2.27
C LYS A 200 -30.45 4.41 2.14
N PHE A 201 -31.68 4.86 2.34
CA PHE A 201 -31.97 6.28 2.40
C PHE A 201 -31.29 6.94 3.61
N LEU A 202 -30.70 8.11 3.40
CA LEU A 202 -30.17 8.92 4.49
C LEU A 202 -31.09 10.12 4.73
N ASN A 203 -31.60 10.22 5.95
CA ASN A 203 -32.26 11.45 6.38
C ASN A 203 -31.21 12.55 6.67
N PRO A 204 -31.61 13.84 6.75
CA PRO A 204 -30.67 14.94 7.01
C PRO A 204 -29.85 14.78 8.29
N GLY A 205 -30.43 14.23 9.36
CA GLY A 205 -29.71 13.98 10.62
C GLY A 205 -28.59 12.95 10.44
N GLN A 206 -28.89 11.82 9.80
CA GLN A 206 -27.91 10.79 9.49
C GLN A 206 -26.80 11.30 8.57
N LEU A 207 -27.12 12.19 7.63
CA LEU A 207 -26.10 12.85 6.81
C LEU A 207 -25.14 13.69 7.65
N ILE A 208 -25.68 14.49 8.57
CA ILE A 208 -24.87 15.32 9.47
C ILE A 208 -23.98 14.44 10.35
N ASP A 209 -24.51 13.35 10.91
CA ASP A 209 -23.75 12.42 11.73
C ASP A 209 -22.63 11.73 10.94
N ILE A 210 -22.92 11.27 9.72
CA ILE A 210 -21.92 10.66 8.82
C ILE A 210 -20.86 11.70 8.44
N ALA A 211 -21.25 12.93 8.11
CA ALA A 211 -20.33 14.00 7.78
C ALA A 211 -19.42 14.35 8.97
N ALA A 212 -19.98 14.50 10.17
CA ALA A 212 -19.23 14.77 11.39
C ALA A 212 -18.23 13.65 11.70
N ASN A 213 -18.66 12.39 11.59
CA ASN A 213 -17.78 11.23 11.77
C ASN A 213 -16.68 11.19 10.71
N SER A 214 -16.99 11.53 9.46
CA SER A 214 -15.99 11.59 8.38
C SER A 214 -14.96 12.69 8.63
N ILE A 215 -15.39 13.88 9.04
CA ILE A 215 -14.51 15.01 9.38
C ILE A 215 -13.58 14.62 10.53
N ASN A 216 -14.11 14.00 11.59
CA ASN A 216 -13.31 13.55 12.73
C ASN A 216 -12.28 12.49 12.32
N ARG A 217 -12.64 11.57 11.42
CA ARG A 217 -11.71 10.56 10.88
C ARG A 217 -10.62 11.20 10.03
N CYS A 218 -10.97 12.14 9.15
CA CYS A 218 -9.97 12.87 8.35
C CYS A 218 -9.00 13.65 9.25
N SER A 219 -9.50 14.39 10.23
CA SER A 219 -8.63 15.12 11.17
C SER A 219 -7.72 14.18 11.98
N SER A 220 -8.21 13.00 12.36
CA SER A 220 -7.40 12.00 13.05
C SER A 220 -6.33 11.40 12.13
N ALA A 221 -6.67 11.16 10.87
CA ALA A 221 -5.73 10.67 9.85
C ALA A 221 -4.66 11.71 9.50
N GLU A 222 -5.03 12.99 9.40
CA GLU A 222 -4.09 14.10 9.20
C GLU A 222 -3.08 14.19 10.34
N LYS A 223 -3.54 14.16 11.60
CA LYS A 223 -2.64 14.13 12.77
C LYS A 223 -1.72 12.92 12.78
N ALA A 224 -2.21 11.75 12.38
CA ALA A 224 -1.39 10.55 12.26
C ALA A 224 -0.35 10.69 11.14
N SER A 225 -0.71 11.31 10.02
CA SER A 225 0.21 11.60 8.91
C SER A 225 1.29 12.59 9.30
N GLU A 226 0.94 13.66 10.02
CA GLU A 226 1.91 14.61 10.58
C GLU A 226 2.86 13.92 11.54
N ALA A 227 2.35 13.10 12.46
CA ALA A 227 3.18 12.33 13.39
C ALA A 227 4.14 11.38 12.67
N LEU A 228 3.67 10.69 11.62
CA LEU A 228 4.51 9.84 10.79
C LEU A 228 5.59 10.65 10.06
N SER A 229 5.25 11.83 9.55
CA SER A 229 6.21 12.74 8.90
C SER A 229 7.33 13.16 9.86
N VAL A 230 7.01 13.45 11.12
CA VAL A 230 8.01 13.78 12.15
C VAL A 230 8.93 12.58 12.43
N GLN A 231 8.37 11.37 12.52
CA GLN A 231 9.18 10.15 12.72
C GLN A 231 10.10 9.89 11.53
N VAL A 232 9.64 10.10 10.30
CA VAL A 232 10.45 9.94 9.09
C VAL A 232 11.63 10.90 9.08
N GLU A 233 11.43 12.18 9.42
CA GLU A 233 12.53 13.14 9.49
C GLU A 233 13.49 12.83 10.66
N ALA A 234 13.00 12.33 11.80
CA ALA A 234 13.86 11.88 12.89
C ALA A 234 14.77 10.70 12.46
N ILE A 235 14.20 9.67 11.83
CA ILE A 235 14.95 8.52 11.31
C ILE A 235 15.98 8.96 10.26
N LYS A 236 15.61 9.91 9.40
CA LYS A 236 16.53 10.47 8.39
C LYS A 236 17.71 11.19 9.03
N ASN A 237 17.49 11.95 10.10
CA ASN A 237 18.56 12.61 10.86
C ASN A 237 19.45 11.59 11.59
N GLU A 238 18.86 10.56 12.19
CA GLU A 238 19.61 9.45 12.81
C GLU A 238 20.49 8.73 11.77
N LEU A 239 19.95 8.45 10.58
CA LEU A 239 20.69 7.82 9.49
C LEU A 239 21.85 8.70 9.00
N ALA A 240 21.64 10.02 8.88
CA ALA A 240 22.70 10.95 8.54
C ALA A 240 23.82 10.94 9.60
N SER A 241 23.47 11.00 10.88
CA SER A 241 24.45 10.93 11.97
C SER A 241 25.21 9.60 12.00
N ALA A 242 24.55 8.48 11.69
CA ALA A 242 25.19 7.17 11.61
C ALA A 242 26.15 7.08 10.41
N ALA A 243 25.81 7.72 9.28
CA ALA A 243 26.69 7.81 8.12
C ALA A 243 27.94 8.63 8.44
N ASP A 244 27.79 9.79 9.08
CA ASP A 244 28.91 10.64 9.51
C ASP A 244 29.84 9.90 10.48
N ASN A 245 29.27 9.19 11.47
CA ASN A 245 30.03 8.37 12.42
C ASN A 245 30.77 7.22 11.74
N LEU A 246 30.18 6.61 10.71
CA LEU A 246 30.79 5.53 9.94
C LEU A 246 31.96 6.07 9.09
N GLU A 247 31.81 7.25 8.51
CA GLU A 247 32.89 7.94 7.79
C GLU A 247 34.04 8.28 8.73
N ALA A 248 33.76 8.83 9.91
CA ALA A 248 34.77 9.10 10.94
C ALA A 248 35.49 7.82 11.40
N SER A 249 34.75 6.73 11.61
CA SER A 249 35.36 5.44 11.97
C SER A 249 36.25 4.88 10.85
N ARG A 250 35.88 5.10 9.58
CA ARG A 250 36.69 4.70 8.43
C ARG A 250 37.99 5.51 8.33
N THR A 251 37.95 6.81 8.57
CA THR A 251 39.16 7.65 8.54
C THR A 251 40.11 7.29 9.68
N GLU A 252 39.59 7.05 10.89
CA GLU A 252 40.38 6.55 12.02
C GLU A 252 41.04 5.20 11.72
N LEU A 253 40.29 4.26 11.12
CA LEU A 253 40.83 2.95 10.74
C LEU A 253 41.94 3.09 9.68
N GLY A 254 41.76 4.00 8.72
CA GLY A 254 42.77 4.34 7.71
C GLY A 254 44.05 4.85 8.36
N ALA A 255 43.95 5.82 9.27
CA ALA A 255 45.09 6.37 10.00
C ALA A 255 45.82 5.32 10.87
N LEU A 256 45.07 4.43 11.53
CA LEU A 256 45.66 3.30 12.28
C LEU A 256 46.39 2.32 11.36
N SER A 257 45.83 2.04 10.18
CA SER A 257 46.48 1.19 9.17
C SER A 257 47.78 1.81 8.66
N GLU A 258 47.78 3.11 8.35
CA GLU A 258 48.98 3.84 7.92
C GLU A 258 50.06 3.83 9.01
N ARG A 259 49.67 4.09 10.26
CA ARG A 259 50.59 4.04 11.41
C ARG A 259 51.19 2.65 11.58
N ARG A 260 50.37 1.60 11.51
CA ARG A 260 50.84 0.20 11.56
C ARG A 260 51.85 -0.09 10.45
N ASN A 261 51.58 0.36 9.22
CA ASN A 261 52.50 0.16 8.10
C ASN A 261 53.83 0.88 8.31
N SER A 262 53.80 2.10 8.85
CA SER A 262 55.02 2.84 9.21
C SER A 262 55.82 2.13 10.30
N ASP A 263 55.17 1.65 11.36
CA ASP A 263 55.82 0.91 12.44
C ASP A 263 56.47 -0.40 11.93
N LEU A 264 55.80 -1.11 11.00
CA LEU A 264 56.35 -2.31 10.37
C LEU A 264 57.58 -2.00 9.50
N LEU A 265 57.57 -0.90 8.74
CA LEU A 265 58.73 -0.46 7.96
C LEU A 265 59.91 -0.13 8.87
N GLN A 266 59.68 0.62 9.95
CA GLN A 266 60.73 0.92 10.93
C GLN A 266 61.28 -0.33 11.63
N ALA A 267 60.41 -1.31 11.93
CA ALA A 267 60.82 -2.57 12.50
C ALA A 267 61.70 -3.37 11.51
N ALA A 268 61.30 -3.44 10.24
CA ALA A 268 62.08 -4.10 9.19
C ALA A 268 63.45 -3.42 8.95
N GLU A 269 63.50 -2.09 8.98
CA GLU A 269 64.77 -1.34 8.89
C GLU A 269 65.70 -1.65 10.07
N ARG A 270 65.18 -1.70 11.30
CA ARG A 270 65.96 -2.09 12.48
C ARG A 270 66.46 -3.53 12.40
N GLU A 271 65.62 -4.44 11.93
CA GLU A 271 66.01 -5.84 11.73
C GLU A 271 67.14 -5.94 10.70
N ALA A 272 67.05 -5.24 9.58
CA ALA A 272 68.11 -5.20 8.58
C ALA A 272 69.44 -4.64 9.13
N GLN A 273 69.38 -3.59 9.97
CA GLN A 273 70.58 -3.04 10.64
C GLN A 273 71.20 -4.04 11.61
N LEU A 274 70.38 -4.76 12.39
CA LEU A 274 70.85 -5.78 13.33
C LEU A 274 71.46 -6.98 12.60
N VAL A 275 70.87 -7.42 11.50
CA VAL A 275 71.41 -8.48 10.65
C VAL A 275 72.76 -8.07 10.08
N SER A 276 72.87 -6.86 9.51
CA SER A 276 74.16 -6.33 9.02
C SER A 276 75.22 -6.28 10.11
N GLY A 277 74.87 -5.82 11.33
CA GLY A 277 75.81 -5.81 12.45
C GLY A 277 76.21 -7.20 12.94
N LEU A 278 75.32 -8.20 12.83
CA LEU A 278 75.64 -9.60 13.11
C LEU A 278 76.58 -10.18 12.06
N GLU A 279 76.36 -9.89 10.78
CA GLU A 279 77.26 -10.30 9.69
C GLU A 279 78.66 -9.72 9.85
N ASP A 280 78.78 -8.43 10.21
CA ASP A 280 80.07 -7.80 10.51
C ASP A 280 80.77 -8.46 11.70
N ALA A 281 80.03 -8.74 12.79
CA ALA A 281 80.57 -9.41 13.97
C ALA A 281 80.98 -10.86 13.69
N GLU A 282 80.26 -11.57 12.82
CA GLU A 282 80.61 -12.91 12.35
C GLU A 282 81.90 -12.88 11.52
N ALA A 283 82.05 -11.90 10.62
CA ALA A 283 83.27 -11.72 9.83
C ALA A 283 84.48 -11.41 10.72
N ASP A 284 84.32 -10.55 11.73
CA ASP A 284 85.36 -10.26 12.71
C ASP A 284 85.75 -11.48 13.55
N LEU A 285 84.76 -12.26 14.00
CA LEU A 285 85.02 -13.52 14.70
C LEU A 285 85.80 -14.50 13.81
N PHE A 286 85.40 -14.64 12.55
CA PHE A 286 86.09 -15.50 11.59
C PHE A 286 87.55 -15.07 11.40
N ARG A 287 87.80 -13.76 11.25
CA ARG A 287 89.14 -13.19 11.18
C ARG A 287 89.96 -13.50 12.42
N VAL A 288 89.42 -13.24 13.62
CA VAL A 288 90.11 -13.51 14.90
C VAL A 288 90.40 -15.00 15.06
N THR A 289 89.48 -15.88 14.68
CA THR A 289 89.73 -17.33 14.70
C THR A 289 90.82 -17.75 13.72
N GLY A 290 90.86 -17.16 12.52
CA GLY A 290 91.94 -17.39 11.55
C GLY A 290 93.30 -16.93 12.08
N GLU A 291 93.37 -15.73 12.66
CA GLU A 291 94.58 -15.21 13.33
C GLU A 291 95.04 -16.10 14.49
N MET A 292 94.08 -16.64 15.25
CA MET A 292 94.37 -17.58 16.35
C MET A 292 94.91 -18.92 15.83
N ASP A 293 94.36 -19.44 14.73
CA ASP A 293 94.83 -20.67 14.10
C ASP A 293 96.23 -20.49 13.46
N GLU A 294 96.51 -19.34 12.85
CA GLU A 294 97.84 -18.96 12.37
C GLU A 294 98.85 -18.85 13.53
N ALA A 295 98.47 -18.19 14.62
CA ALA A 295 99.30 -18.11 15.83
C ALA A 295 99.58 -19.49 16.44
N LYS A 296 98.57 -20.37 16.45
CA LYS A 296 98.71 -21.77 16.90
C LYS A 296 99.63 -22.57 15.99
N ALA A 297 99.52 -22.41 14.67
CA ALA A 297 100.43 -23.06 13.71
C ALA A 297 101.88 -22.57 13.88
N ALA A 298 102.09 -21.27 14.09
CA ALA A 298 103.41 -20.70 14.42
C ALA A 298 103.96 -21.24 15.75
N TYR A 299 103.11 -21.39 16.77
CA TYR A 299 103.50 -21.97 18.06
C TYR A 299 103.89 -23.45 17.95
N LEU A 300 103.19 -24.20 17.10
CA LEU A 300 103.51 -25.60 16.79
C LEU A 300 104.80 -25.73 15.97
N GLN A 301 105.11 -24.78 15.08
CA GLN A 301 106.41 -24.71 14.40
C GLN A 301 107.56 -24.41 15.38
N LEU A 302 107.34 -23.54 16.37
CA LEU A 302 108.29 -23.29 17.48
C LEU A 302 108.57 -24.56 18.32
N LEU A 303 107.60 -25.45 18.48
CA LEU A 303 107.77 -26.74 19.16
C LEU A 303 108.55 -27.79 18.32
N SER A 304 108.70 -27.56 17.02
CA SER A 304 109.47 -28.44 16.11
C SER A 304 110.95 -28.06 15.96
N GLU A 305 111.43 -27.01 16.62
CA GLU A 305 112.86 -26.74 16.80
C GLU A 305 113.37 -27.32 18.14
N PRO A 306 114.49 -28.07 18.16
CA PRO A 306 114.94 -28.73 19.38
C PRO A 306 115.84 -27.79 20.18
N ALA A 307 115.38 -27.30 21.33
CA ALA A 307 116.29 -26.98 22.42
C ALA A 307 115.62 -26.96 23.81
N ARG A 308 116.06 -27.93 24.62
CA ARG A 308 116.32 -27.86 26.07
C ARG A 308 115.19 -27.46 27.02
N ALA A 309 114.80 -28.49 27.76
CA ALA A 309 114.07 -28.48 29.00
C ALA A 309 114.51 -27.38 29.99
N THR A 310 113.52 -26.69 30.54
CA THR A 310 113.44 -26.42 31.98
C THR A 310 112.01 -26.66 32.44
N ALA A 311 111.87 -27.59 33.39
CA ALA A 311 110.63 -27.90 34.07
C ALA A 311 110.30 -26.80 35.09
N SER A 312 109.03 -26.41 35.16
CA SER A 312 108.43 -25.78 36.33
C SER A 312 107.02 -26.36 36.51
N GLU A 313 106.70 -26.65 37.76
CA GLU A 313 105.60 -27.49 38.24
C GLU A 313 104.19 -26.88 38.06
N ILE A 314 103.31 -27.73 37.53
CA ILE A 314 101.90 -28.01 37.88
C ILE A 314 101.16 -26.99 38.78
N ARG A 315 100.03 -26.50 38.26
CA ARG A 315 98.79 -26.35 39.03
C ARG A 315 97.59 -26.90 38.28
N SER A 316 97.09 -28.04 38.74
CA SER A 316 95.74 -28.54 38.44
C SER A 316 94.71 -27.70 39.18
N ALA A 317 93.70 -27.21 38.47
CA ALA A 317 92.44 -26.75 39.06
C ALA A 317 91.29 -27.05 38.09
N THR A 318 90.62 -28.17 38.37
CA THR A 318 89.17 -28.32 38.46
C THR A 318 88.33 -27.99 37.22
N TYR A 319 87.87 -29.05 36.54
CA TYR A 319 86.65 -29.05 35.73
C TYR A 319 85.48 -28.46 36.54
N PRO A 320 84.79 -27.40 36.06
CA PRO A 320 83.46 -27.12 36.54
C PRO A 320 82.48 -28.07 35.82
N SER A 321 81.86 -28.90 36.65
CA SER A 321 80.66 -29.67 36.38
C SER A 321 79.59 -28.90 35.60
N SER A 322 78.91 -29.61 34.71
CA SER A 322 77.61 -29.28 34.11
C SER A 322 76.76 -28.29 34.90
N PRO A 323 76.42 -27.10 34.36
CA PRO A 323 75.36 -26.31 34.93
C PRO A 323 74.04 -27.02 34.60
N HIS A 324 73.33 -27.47 35.62
CA HIS A 324 71.91 -27.77 35.50
C HIS A 324 71.24 -26.45 35.07
N PHE A 325 70.62 -26.43 33.89
CA PHE A 325 69.77 -25.34 33.44
C PHE A 325 68.55 -25.26 34.36
N ILE A 326 68.66 -24.47 35.44
CA ILE A 326 67.49 -24.01 36.19
C ILE A 326 66.99 -22.78 35.42
N ILE A 327 65.96 -22.97 34.61
CA ILE A 327 65.25 -21.85 33.99
C ILE A 327 64.47 -21.16 35.12
N GLU A 328 65.09 -20.14 35.73
CA GLU A 328 64.34 -19.20 36.54
C GLU A 328 63.42 -18.40 35.61
N LEU A 329 62.17 -18.84 35.48
CA LEU A 329 61.14 -18.01 34.87
C LEU A 329 61.05 -16.71 35.67
N GLY A 330 61.52 -15.62 35.04
CA GLY A 330 61.41 -14.26 35.57
C GLY A 330 59.99 -13.93 36.00
N ARG A 331 59.85 -13.01 36.96
CA ARG A 331 58.55 -12.66 37.57
C ARG A 331 57.44 -12.36 36.54
N GLN A 332 57.80 -11.80 35.39
CA GLN A 332 56.86 -11.50 34.29
C GLN A 332 56.37 -12.76 33.54
N THR A 333 57.22 -13.77 33.32
CA THR A 333 56.79 -15.03 32.68
C THR A 333 55.97 -15.90 33.64
N ARG A 334 56.18 -15.80 34.96
CA ARG A 334 55.27 -16.40 35.95
C ARG A 334 53.89 -15.74 35.94
N ILE A 335 53.81 -14.41 35.82
CA ILE A 335 52.52 -13.71 35.70
C ILE A 335 51.80 -14.14 34.43
N LEU A 336 52.52 -14.29 33.32
CA LEU A 336 51.94 -14.71 32.04
C LEU A 336 51.46 -16.17 32.06
N ALA A 337 52.21 -17.07 32.71
CA ALA A 337 51.79 -18.45 32.92
C ALA A 337 50.55 -18.56 33.82
N TRP A 338 50.48 -17.78 34.91
CA TRP A 338 49.30 -17.72 35.78
C TRP A 338 48.10 -17.05 35.10
N ALA A 339 48.31 -16.05 34.24
CA ALA A 339 47.26 -15.42 33.45
C ALA A 339 46.65 -16.39 32.43
N LEU A 340 47.47 -17.27 31.84
CA LEU A 340 47.01 -18.29 30.89
C LEU A 340 46.21 -19.39 31.61
N VAL A 341 46.67 -19.82 32.79
CA VAL A 341 45.90 -20.75 33.66
C VAL A 341 44.57 -20.12 34.10
N ALA A 342 44.57 -18.85 34.52
CA ALA A 342 43.35 -18.13 34.87
C ALA A 342 42.39 -18.01 33.67
N GLY A 343 42.91 -17.69 32.48
CA GLY A 343 42.14 -17.62 31.24
C GLY A 343 41.46 -18.94 30.88
N CYS A 344 42.15 -20.07 31.03
CA CYS A 344 41.58 -21.41 30.82
C CYS A 344 40.47 -21.75 31.82
N ILE A 345 40.59 -21.31 33.08
CA ILE A 345 39.55 -21.51 34.11
C ILE A 345 38.32 -20.64 33.81
N PHE A 346 38.50 -19.39 33.41
CA PHE A 346 37.39 -18.49 33.05
C PHE A 346 36.66 -18.93 31.77
N LEU A 347 37.39 -19.39 30.74
CA LEU A 347 36.77 -19.96 29.54
C LEU A 347 36.05 -21.28 29.83
N GLY A 348 36.57 -22.11 30.74
CA GLY A 348 35.87 -23.32 31.22
C GLY A 348 34.59 -23.01 32.00
N ALA A 349 34.60 -21.98 32.85
CA ALA A 349 33.42 -21.54 33.59
C ALA A 349 32.34 -20.91 32.68
N ALA A 350 32.75 -20.15 31.66
CA ALA A 350 31.83 -19.60 30.66
C ALA A 350 31.18 -20.71 29.80
N GLY A 351 31.95 -21.76 29.45
CA GLY A 351 31.43 -22.94 28.75
C GLY A 351 30.38 -23.71 29.57
N LEU A 352 30.61 -23.88 30.88
CA LEU A 352 29.65 -24.52 31.79
C LEU A 352 28.40 -23.66 32.03
N ALA A 353 28.53 -22.32 32.08
CA ALA A 353 27.39 -21.41 32.21
C ALA A 353 26.47 -21.42 30.96
N ILE A 354 27.05 -21.58 29.77
CA ILE A 354 26.29 -21.69 28.51
C ILE A 354 25.58 -23.05 28.39
N GLN A 355 26.15 -24.13 28.94
CA GLN A 355 25.48 -25.44 29.00
C GLN A 355 24.38 -25.51 30.07
N ALA A 356 24.46 -24.74 31.15
CA ALA A 356 23.42 -24.67 32.17
C ALA A 356 22.19 -23.83 31.77
N PHE A 357 22.28 -23.07 30.67
CA PHE A 357 21.21 -22.21 30.12
C PHE A 357 20.46 -22.81 28.91
N ARG A 358 20.76 -24.06 28.53
CA ARG A 358 20.01 -24.87 27.55
C ARG A 358 19.15 -25.91 28.25
#